data_AF-A0A353QUQ6-F1
#
_entry.id   AF-A0A353QUQ6-F1
#
_cell.length_a   1.000
_cell.length_b   1.000
_cell.length_c   1.000
_cell.angle_alpha   90.00
_cell.angle_beta   90.00
_cell.angle_gamma   90.00
#
_symmetry.space_group_name_H-M   'P 1'
#
loop_
_entity.id
_entity.type
_entity.pdbx_description
1 polymer ?
#
loop_
_entity_poly.entity_id
_entity_poly.type
_entity_poly.pdbx_seq_one_letter_code
_entity_poly.pdbx_strand_id
1 'polypeptide(L)'
;MKSVIYSLISFLILNLSLITAFIAGKSIFKKENINLSSNYSIFLSVLLIFYFVSILVFNLFSFNTKFFWQGLILLPFLFIPFFIGRISKYEKINFYTNMQILTLVISFLAGVLMIFGIN
;
A
#
# COMPACT_ATOMS: atom_id res chain seq x y z
N MET A 1 -12.25 -6.85 18.41
CA MET A 1 -11.25 -7.88 18.03
C MET A 1 -11.47 -8.38 16.60
N LYS A 2 -12.64 -8.97 16.25
CA LYS A 2 -12.96 -9.38 14.87
C LYS A 2 -12.76 -8.27 13.83
N SER A 3 -13.23 -7.05 14.11
CA SER A 3 -13.09 -5.90 13.21
C SER A 3 -11.63 -5.52 12.92
N VAL A 4 -10.74 -5.62 13.92
CA VAL A 4 -9.30 -5.35 13.76
C VAL A 4 -8.71 -6.39 12.80
N ILE A 5 -9.00 -7.67 13.02
CA ILE A 5 -8.52 -8.76 12.16
C ILE A 5 -9.02 -8.60 10.71
N TYR A 6 -10.31 -8.31 10.51
CA TYR A 6 -10.87 -8.09 9.17
C TYR A 6 -10.26 -6.87 8.47
N SER A 7 -10.06 -5.76 9.20
CA SER A 7 -9.41 -4.58 8.64
C SER A 7 -7.93 -4.85 8.28
N LEU A 8 -7.23 -5.67 9.06
CA LEU A 8 -5.85 -6.06 8.79
C LEU A 8 -5.75 -6.99 7.57
N ILE A 9 -6.66 -7.95 7.44
CA ILE A 9 -6.76 -8.81 6.24
C ILE A 9 -7.04 -7.96 5.00
N SER A 10 -7.98 -7.00 5.09
CA SER A 10 -8.28 -6.08 3.98
C SER A 10 -7.05 -5.27 3.59
N PHE A 11 -6.30 -4.73 4.57
CA PHE A 11 -5.03 -4.05 4.33
C PHE A 11 -4.04 -4.96 3.59
N LEU A 12 -3.84 -6.20 4.03
CA LEU A 12 -2.90 -7.13 3.39
C LEU A 12 -3.28 -7.45 1.94
N ILE A 13 -4.57 -7.67 1.66
CA ILE A 13 -5.06 -7.92 0.30
C ILE A 13 -4.77 -6.71 -0.60
N LEU A 14 -5.11 -5.51 -0.15
CA LEU A 14 -4.88 -4.28 -0.90
C LEU A 14 -3.39 -4.01 -1.11
N ASN A 15 -2.58 -4.26 -0.09
CA ASN A 15 -1.13 -4.11 -0.17
C ASN A 15 -0.51 -5.08 -1.19
N LEU A 16 -0.91 -6.35 -1.15
CA LEU A 16 -0.48 -7.34 -2.13
C LEU A 16 -0.91 -6.95 -3.55
N SER A 17 -2.12 -6.43 -3.72
CA SER A 17 -2.62 -5.94 -5.02
C SER A 17 -1.81 -4.75 -5.54
N LEU A 18 -1.36 -3.85 -4.67
CA LEU A 18 -0.49 -2.74 -5.06
C LEU A 18 0.90 -3.23 -5.47
N ILE A 19 1.48 -4.18 -4.73
CA ILE A 19 2.77 -4.78 -5.08
C ILE A 19 2.71 -5.38 -6.49
N THR A 20 1.68 -6.19 -6.78
CA THR A 20 1.52 -6.80 -8.11
C THR A 20 1.23 -5.75 -9.18
N ALA A 21 0.42 -4.73 -8.88
CA ALA A 21 0.17 -3.62 -9.80
C ALA A 21 1.46 -2.88 -10.16
N PHE A 22 2.30 -2.50 -9.20
CA PHE A 22 3.57 -1.81 -9.47
C PHE A 22 4.57 -2.68 -10.25
N ILE A 23 4.61 -3.99 -9.98
CA ILE A 23 5.40 -4.94 -10.78
C ILE A 23 4.89 -4.98 -12.22
N ALA A 24 3.57 -5.08 -12.43
CA ALA A 24 2.96 -5.07 -13.76
C ALA A 24 3.19 -3.73 -14.49
N GLY A 25 3.13 -2.62 -13.77
CA GLY A 25 3.39 -1.28 -14.29
C GLY A 25 4.73 -1.16 -15.02
N LYS A 26 5.78 -1.80 -14.50
CA LYS A 26 7.10 -1.82 -15.16
C LYS A 26 7.06 -2.41 -16.58
N SER A 27 6.16 -3.34 -16.84
CA SER A 27 5.97 -3.93 -18.18
C SER A 27 5.10 -3.05 -19.07
N ILE A 28 4.13 -2.33 -18.49
CA ILE A 28 3.20 -1.45 -19.19
C ILE A 28 3.91 -0.20 -19.70
N PHE A 29 4.73 0.44 -18.85
CA PHE A 29 5.46 1.65 -19.23
C PHE A 29 6.51 1.40 -20.34
N LYS A 30 6.97 0.16 -20.52
CA LYS A 30 7.88 -0.21 -21.63
C LYS A 30 7.20 -0.27 -22.99
N LYS A 31 5.88 -0.45 -23.05
CA LYS A 31 5.13 -0.66 -24.31
C LYS A 31 4.71 0.64 -24.99
N GLU A 32 4.98 1.81 -24.39
CA GLU A 32 4.67 3.17 -24.88
C GLU A 32 3.22 3.37 -25.38
N ASN A 33 2.27 2.53 -24.94
CA ASN A 33 0.87 2.63 -25.33
C ASN A 33 0.14 3.60 -24.41
N ILE A 34 -0.24 4.77 -24.94
CA ILE A 34 -0.84 5.89 -24.22
C ILE A 34 -2.19 5.50 -23.56
N ASN A 35 -3.03 4.73 -24.25
CA ASN A 35 -4.33 4.31 -23.69
C ASN A 35 -4.15 3.30 -22.55
N LEU A 36 -3.14 2.44 -22.67
CA LEU A 36 -2.85 1.43 -21.66
C LEU A 36 -2.21 2.07 -20.42
N SER A 37 -1.37 3.09 -20.60
CA SER A 37 -0.75 3.84 -19.49
C SER A 37 -1.75 4.73 -18.75
N SER A 38 -2.71 5.36 -19.44
CA SER A 38 -3.77 6.16 -18.79
C SER A 38 -4.75 5.31 -18.00
N ASN A 39 -5.20 4.18 -18.56
CA ASN A 39 -6.07 3.25 -17.82
C ASN A 39 -5.34 2.66 -16.60
N TYR A 40 -4.05 2.36 -16.75
CA TYR A 40 -3.22 1.90 -15.64
C TYR A 40 -3.07 2.96 -14.53
N SER A 41 -2.89 4.24 -14.87
CA SER A 41 -2.76 5.30 -13.86
C SER A 41 -4.05 5.55 -13.09
N ILE A 42 -5.20 5.47 -13.76
CA ILE A 42 -6.53 5.52 -13.12
C ILE A 42 -6.70 4.33 -12.18
N PHE A 43 -6.43 3.12 -12.66
CA PHE A 43 -6.49 1.90 -11.85
C PHE A 43 -5.61 2.00 -10.60
N LEU A 44 -4.36 2.43 -10.75
CA LEU A 44 -3.42 2.59 -9.65
C LEU A 44 -3.90 3.61 -8.62
N SER A 45 -4.48 4.72 -9.08
CA SER A 45 -5.01 5.78 -8.22
C SER A 45 -6.18 5.29 -7.37
N VAL A 46 -7.12 4.55 -7.98
CA VAL A 46 -8.23 3.90 -7.26
C VAL A 46 -7.72 2.90 -6.23
N LEU A 47 -6.74 2.09 -6.60
CA LEU A 47 -6.13 1.09 -5.71
C LEU A 47 -5.44 1.74 -4.50
N LEU A 48 -4.72 2.86 -4.72
CA LEU A 48 -4.08 3.65 -3.67
C LEU A 48 -5.11 4.28 -2.70
N ILE A 49 -6.26 4.74 -3.20
CA ILE A 49 -7.34 5.25 -2.35
C ILE A 49 -7.88 4.14 -1.44
N PHE A 50 -8.14 2.95 -1.98
CA PHE A 50 -8.61 1.83 -1.16
C PHE A 50 -7.56 1.41 -0.12
N TYR A 51 -6.29 1.32 -0.51
CA TYR A 51 -5.20 1.07 0.42
C TYR A 51 -5.13 2.11 1.54
N PHE A 52 -5.25 3.39 1.22
CA PHE A 52 -5.28 4.48 2.19
C PHE A 52 -6.44 4.32 3.18
N VAL A 53 -7.65 4.08 2.67
CA VAL A 53 -8.84 3.85 3.51
C VAL A 53 -8.65 2.62 4.40
N SER A 54 -8.04 1.55 3.91
CA SER A 54 -7.80 0.33 4.70
C SER A 54 -6.90 0.59 5.91
N ILE A 55 -5.85 1.40 5.77
CA ILE A 55 -4.96 1.76 6.89
C ILE A 55 -5.69 2.66 7.89
N LEU A 56 -6.50 3.61 7.42
CA LEU A 56 -7.30 4.46 8.32
C LEU A 56 -8.29 3.63 9.13
N VAL A 57 -9.03 2.73 8.49
CA VAL A 57 -10.00 1.86 9.17
C VAL A 57 -9.29 0.95 10.18
N PHE A 58 -8.14 0.37 9.82
CA PHE A 58 -7.35 -0.42 10.76
C PHE A 58 -6.88 0.41 11.96
N ASN A 59 -6.38 1.63 11.74
CA ASN A 59 -5.95 2.53 12.81
C ASN A 59 -7.10 2.92 13.74
N LEU A 60 -8.26 3.28 13.18
CA LEU A 60 -9.45 3.64 13.97
C LEU A 60 -9.88 2.49 14.89
N PHE A 61 -9.91 1.25 14.39
CA PHE A 61 -10.23 0.10 15.23
C PHE A 61 -9.12 -0.24 16.22
N SER A 62 -7.86 -0.09 15.83
CA SER A 62 -6.71 -0.41 16.69
C SER A 62 -6.59 0.57 17.87
N PHE A 63 -6.78 1.87 17.64
CA PHE A 63 -6.72 2.88 18.69
C PHE A 63 -7.84 2.79 19.72
N ASN A 64 -8.99 2.24 19.32
CA ASN A 64 -10.12 1.99 20.23
C ASN A 64 -10.03 0.64 20.96
N THR A 65 -8.88 -0.04 20.90
CA THR A 65 -8.68 -1.36 21.53
C THR A 65 -7.30 -1.44 22.20
N LYS A 66 -7.00 -2.58 22.83
CA LYS A 66 -5.69 -2.89 23.40
C LYS A 66 -4.54 -2.95 22.37
N PHE A 67 -4.84 -2.83 21.07
CA PHE A 67 -3.88 -2.93 19.96
C PHE A 67 -3.40 -1.56 19.46
N PHE A 68 -3.36 -0.56 20.34
CA PHE A 68 -2.97 0.81 20.00
C PHE A 68 -1.59 0.90 19.32
N TRP A 69 -0.61 0.14 19.83
CA TRP A 69 0.75 0.11 19.31
C TRP A 69 0.85 -0.42 17.88
N GLN A 70 0.01 -1.40 17.52
CA GLN A 70 -0.06 -1.94 16.16
C GLN A 70 -0.55 -0.87 15.16
N GLY A 71 -1.51 -0.04 15.56
CA GLY A 71 -1.94 1.11 14.76
C GLY A 71 -0.79 2.08 14.48
N LEU A 72 -0.07 2.48 15.53
CA LEU A 72 1.07 3.41 15.41
C LEU A 72 2.16 2.91 14.44
N ILE A 73 2.44 1.61 14.41
CA ILE A 73 3.43 1.03 13.51
C ILE A 73 3.01 1.13 12.03
N LEU A 74 1.71 1.01 11.72
CA LEU A 74 1.21 1.09 10.35
C LEU A 74 1.00 2.53 9.86
N LEU A 75 0.86 3.49 10.77
CA LEU A 75 0.57 4.89 10.46
C LEU A 75 1.56 5.54 9.45
N PRO A 76 2.90 5.32 9.53
CA PRO A 76 3.83 5.90 8.56
C PRO A 76 3.58 5.42 7.12
N PHE A 77 3.17 4.17 6.93
CA PHE A 77 2.94 3.57 5.60
C PHE A 77 1.74 4.13 4.86
N LEU A 78 0.91 4.93 5.54
CA LEU A 78 -0.15 5.72 4.93
C LEU A 78 0.41 6.82 4.03
N PHE A 79 1.50 7.48 4.44
CA PHE A 79 2.03 8.66 3.75
C PHE A 79 3.21 8.36 2.83
N ILE A 80 4.03 7.35 3.13
CA ILE A 80 5.27 7.05 2.37
C ILE A 80 5.01 6.89 0.86
N PRO A 81 3.99 6.15 0.38
CA PRO A 81 3.71 6.03 -1.05
C PRO A 81 3.48 7.38 -1.74
N PHE A 82 2.81 8.31 -1.07
CA PHE A 82 2.56 9.65 -1.60
C PHE A 82 3.82 10.52 -1.61
N PHE A 83 4.66 10.42 -0.58
CA PHE A 83 5.95 11.09 -0.56
C PHE A 83 6.84 10.63 -1.71
N ILE A 84 6.94 9.32 -1.95
CA ILE A 84 7.70 8.74 -3.07
C ILE A 84 7.16 9.25 -4.40
N GLY A 85 5.83 9.26 -4.57
CA GLY A 85 5.18 9.79 -5.78
C GLY A 85 5.51 11.27 -6.01
N ARG A 86 5.42 12.10 -4.97
CA ARG A 86 5.67 13.56 -5.07
C ARG A 86 7.11 13.89 -5.48
N ILE A 87 8.10 13.16 -4.99
CA ILE A 87 9.52 13.40 -5.31
C ILE A 87 9.95 12.71 -6.61
N SER A 88 9.08 11.89 -7.20
CA SER A 88 9.43 11.08 -8.36
C SER A 88 9.73 11.95 -9.58
N LYS A 89 10.77 11.57 -10.31
CA LYS A 89 11.13 12.16 -11.61
C LYS A 89 11.05 11.08 -12.68
N TYR A 90 10.55 11.44 -13.86
CA TYR A 90 10.42 10.53 -15.00
C TYR A 90 11.74 9.83 -15.36
N GLU A 91 12.87 10.56 -15.32
CA GLU A 91 14.22 10.04 -15.59
C GLU A 91 14.61 8.86 -14.70
N LYS A 92 14.06 8.79 -13.48
CA LYS A 92 14.37 7.76 -12.48
C LYS A 92 13.13 6.96 -12.08
N ILE A 93 12.14 6.86 -12.96
CA ILE A 93 10.85 6.21 -12.66
C ILE A 93 11.00 4.78 -12.15
N ASN A 94 11.95 4.01 -12.68
CA ASN A 94 12.25 2.64 -12.23
C ASN A 94 12.75 2.60 -10.78
N PHE A 95 13.59 3.57 -10.38
CA PHE A 95 14.10 3.68 -9.02
C PHE A 95 12.98 4.01 -8.03
N TYR A 96 12.14 5.00 -8.35
CA TYR A 96 11.01 5.37 -7.49
C TYR A 96 9.95 4.24 -7.40
N THR A 97 9.70 3.55 -8.50
CA THR A 97 8.82 2.37 -8.52
C THR A 97 9.38 1.26 -7.61
N ASN A 98 10.69 1.01 -7.63
CA ASN A 98 11.32 0.04 -6.74
C ASN A 98 11.21 0.44 -5.26
N MET A 99 11.43 1.73 -4.95
CA MET A 99 11.24 2.25 -3.59
C MET A 99 9.80 2.07 -3.10
N GLN A 100 8.82 2.28 -3.98
CA GLN A 100 7.41 2.10 -3.66
C GLN A 100 7.07 0.63 -3.41
N ILE A 101 7.57 -0.29 -4.25
CA ILE A 101 7.43 -1.74 -4.04
C ILE A 101 8.06 -2.15 -2.70
N LEU A 102 9.28 -1.68 -2.41
CA LEU A 102 9.98 -2.02 -1.18
C LEU A 102 9.22 -1.52 0.06
N THR A 103 8.69 -0.31 0.02
CA THR A 103 7.82 0.23 1.08
C THR A 103 6.61 -0.66 1.31
N LEU A 104 5.92 -1.05 0.22
CA LEU A 104 4.75 -1.92 0.29
C LEU A 104 5.10 -3.30 0.86
N VAL A 105 6.20 -3.91 0.42
CA VAL A 105 6.69 -5.19 0.97
C VAL A 105 6.96 -5.10 2.47
N ILE A 106 7.65 -4.05 2.94
CA ILE A 106 7.91 -3.85 4.37
C ILE A 106 6.60 -3.71 5.14
N SER A 107 5.66 -2.91 4.63
CA SER A 107 4.35 -2.72 5.27
C SER A 107 3.49 -3.99 5.28
N PHE A 108 3.60 -4.83 4.25
CA PHE A 108 2.95 -6.14 4.18
C PHE A 108 3.52 -7.08 5.25
N LEU A 109 4.86 -7.17 5.36
CA LEU A 109 5.52 -7.97 6.39
C LEU A 109 5.15 -7.50 7.80
N ALA A 110 5.09 -6.19 8.02
CA ALA A 110 4.63 -5.62 9.30
C ALA A 110 3.18 -6.06 9.61
N GLY A 111 2.27 -6.00 8.64
CA GLY A 111 0.89 -6.45 8.82
C GLY A 111 0.77 -7.95 9.09
N VAL A 112 1.59 -8.78 8.42
CA VAL A 112 1.64 -10.23 8.66
C VAL A 112 2.11 -10.54 10.09
N LEU A 113 3.17 -9.87 10.57
CA LEU A 113 3.63 -10.01 11.95
C LEU A 113 2.55 -9.59 12.96
N MET A 114 1.78 -8.54 12.66
CA MET A 114 0.67 -8.11 13.52
C MET A 114 -0.45 -9.15 13.60
N ILE A 115 -0.73 -9.90 12.53
CA ILE A 115 -1.73 -10.99 12.59
C ILE A 115 -1.32 -12.02 13.65
N PHE A 116 -0.05 -12.43 13.67
CA PHE A 116 0.45 -13.37 14.66
C PHE A 116 0.44 -12.82 16.09
N GLY A 117 0.57 -11.51 16.26
CA GLY A 117 0.51 -10.85 17.58
C GLY A 117 -0.89 -10.47 18.06
N ILE A 118 -1.91 -10.51 17.20
CA ILE A 118 -3.32 -10.20 17.52
C ILE A 118 -4.13 -11.46 17.82
N ASN A 119 -3.73 -12.61 17.25
CA ASN A 119 -4.27 -13.93 17.56
C ASN A 119 -3.86 -14.41 18.96
#